data_AF-A0A0Q7Z2A7-F1
#
_entry.id   AF-A0A0Q7Z2A7-F1
#
_cell.length_a   1.000
_cell.length_b   1.000
_cell.length_c   1.000
_cell.angle_alpha   90.00
_cell.angle_beta   90.00
_cell.angle_gamma   90.00
#
_symmetry.space_group_name_H-M   'P 1'
#
loop_
_entity.id
_entity.type
_entity.pdbx_description
1 polymer ?
#
loop_
_entity_poly.entity_id
_entity_poly.type
_entity_poly.pdbx_seq_one_letter_code
_entity_poly.pdbx_strand_id
1 'polypeptide(L)'
;MILGAAVLASPTTAAEPECTPATARAATLDDIIAERVHGQCVTVDGIAWRRSLYPDVAAIYAERRGGPVKRIALSTRRPDPKAPIEVSPDMTVGEFALQSEQWTGFEAVPRRVTVTGKAGRCRGGAMRGGEPDQLIGYRSFSGCSSSGGGMSLVGVATEVAAFPVTRLTPADATPDLIGLSPLAPESVWTPRFAAAADAVFAALASGKPERWKPLFGGPWLASADHQRIAALLNDKKAPFRAVLRSERPSRAIFGWHFYGPPSAADRLASETQENAEALVCWSDRADAARLWPIAAFDADNAPGRPYACVRITYSMGNGKPSWRAYVEEPGSGLPEPKR
;
A
#
# COMPACT_ATOMS: atom_id res chain seq x y z
N MET A 1 -70.86 -26.80 21.26
CA MET A 1 -69.60 -26.10 21.59
C MET A 1 -68.55 -26.51 20.57
N ILE A 2 -68.28 -25.67 19.58
CA ILE A 2 -67.15 -25.86 18.65
C ILE A 2 -66.32 -24.60 18.81
N LEU A 3 -65.13 -24.73 19.40
CA LEU A 3 -64.16 -23.65 19.54
C LEU A 3 -63.43 -23.50 18.21
N GLY A 4 -63.58 -22.33 17.57
CA GLY A 4 -62.79 -21.93 16.42
C GLY A 4 -61.38 -21.53 16.86
N ALA A 5 -60.36 -22.17 16.28
CA ALA A 5 -58.97 -21.78 16.44
C ALA A 5 -58.67 -20.57 15.55
N ALA A 6 -58.36 -19.43 16.16
CA ALA A 6 -57.82 -18.28 15.46
C ALA A 6 -56.35 -18.54 15.13
N VAL A 7 -56.03 -18.59 13.83
CA VAL A 7 -54.64 -18.60 13.34
C VAL A 7 -54.08 -17.19 13.53
N LEU A 8 -53.17 -17.02 14.48
CA LEU A 8 -52.37 -15.81 14.62
C LEU A 8 -51.32 -15.81 13.50
N ALA A 9 -51.52 -14.98 12.47
CA ALA A 9 -50.48 -14.69 11.50
C ALA A 9 -49.34 -13.94 12.21
N SER A 10 -48.11 -14.45 12.11
CA SER A 10 -46.92 -13.75 12.58
C SER A 10 -46.78 -12.43 11.80
N PRO A 11 -46.36 -11.33 12.46
CA PRO A 11 -46.11 -10.08 11.75
C PRO A 11 -45.01 -10.32 10.72
N THR A 12 -45.32 -10.06 9.45
CA THR A 12 -44.33 -9.98 8.38
C THR A 12 -43.35 -8.89 8.79
N THR A 13 -42.15 -9.26 9.23
CA THR A 13 -41.05 -8.31 9.41
C THR A 13 -40.89 -7.59 8.09
N ALA A 14 -41.18 -6.28 8.05
CA ALA A 14 -40.86 -5.46 6.90
C ALA A 14 -39.39 -5.69 6.56
N ALA A 15 -39.11 -6.11 5.32
CA ALA A 15 -37.75 -6.27 4.86
C ALA A 15 -36.98 -4.98 5.15
N GLU A 16 -35.82 -5.07 5.81
CA GLU A 16 -35.00 -3.88 6.00
C GLU A 16 -34.70 -3.29 4.61
N PRO A 17 -34.84 -1.96 4.43
CA PRO A 17 -34.59 -1.35 3.14
C PRO A 17 -33.14 -1.62 2.72
N GLU A 18 -33.00 -2.14 1.51
CA GLU A 18 -31.70 -2.41 0.90
C GLU A 18 -30.92 -1.10 0.77
N CYS A 19 -29.63 -1.13 1.17
CA CYS A 19 -28.76 0.03 1.00
C CYS A 19 -28.34 0.14 -0.46
N THR A 20 -28.98 1.04 -1.19
CA THR A 20 -28.67 1.34 -2.59
C THR A 20 -28.03 2.72 -2.70
N PRO A 21 -27.30 3.03 -3.79
CA PRO A 21 -26.77 4.38 -4.01
C PRO A 21 -27.84 5.48 -3.97
N ALA A 22 -29.10 5.15 -4.29
CA ALA A 22 -30.21 6.09 -4.27
C ALA A 22 -30.75 6.38 -2.85
N THR A 23 -30.61 5.43 -1.93
CA THR A 23 -31.14 5.52 -0.56
C THR A 23 -30.06 5.81 0.48
N ALA A 24 -28.79 5.63 0.13
CA ALA A 24 -27.67 5.82 1.01
C ALA A 24 -27.22 7.29 1.08
N ARG A 25 -26.83 7.71 2.29
CA ARG A 25 -26.31 9.05 2.56
C ARG A 25 -24.80 9.09 2.36
N ALA A 26 -24.27 10.13 1.71
CA ALA A 26 -22.83 10.35 1.67
C ALA A 26 -22.24 10.52 3.08
N ALA A 27 -21.18 9.76 3.37
CA ALA A 27 -20.44 9.80 4.63
C ALA A 27 -18.93 9.67 4.39
N THR A 28 -18.14 10.04 5.40
CA THR A 28 -16.69 9.87 5.38
C THR A 28 -16.26 8.63 6.18
N LEU A 29 -15.02 8.16 5.95
CA LEU A 29 -14.44 7.14 6.83
C LEU A 29 -14.40 7.61 8.28
N ASP A 30 -14.19 8.91 8.51
CA ASP A 30 -14.22 9.53 9.83
C ASP A 30 -15.58 9.41 10.51
N ASP A 31 -16.67 9.57 9.76
CA ASP A 31 -18.03 9.41 10.30
C ASP A 31 -18.30 7.97 10.71
N ILE A 32 -17.77 7.00 9.96
CA ILE A 32 -17.85 5.58 10.33
C ILE A 32 -17.00 5.32 11.58
N ILE A 33 -15.75 5.77 11.60
CA ILE A 33 -14.80 5.53 12.71
C ILE A 33 -15.27 6.20 14.00
N ALA A 34 -15.87 7.40 13.90
CA ALA A 34 -16.47 8.14 15.02
C ALA A 34 -17.92 7.72 15.32
N GLU A 35 -18.43 6.69 14.65
CA GLU A 35 -19.77 6.10 14.86
C GLU A 35 -20.97 7.04 14.62
N ARG A 36 -20.78 8.13 13.87
CA ARG A 36 -21.81 9.15 13.62
C ARG A 36 -22.94 8.69 12.71
N VAL A 37 -22.72 7.59 11.99
CA VAL A 37 -23.64 7.03 10.99
C VAL A 37 -24.14 5.63 11.37
N HIS A 38 -24.08 5.26 12.66
CA HIS A 38 -24.55 3.96 13.13
C HIS A 38 -26.02 3.69 12.74
N GLY A 39 -26.25 2.54 12.09
CA GLY A 39 -27.55 2.08 11.61
C GLY A 39 -28.00 2.68 10.27
N GLN A 40 -27.22 3.60 9.69
CA GLN A 40 -27.59 4.30 8.44
C GLN A 40 -27.02 3.57 7.21
N CYS A 41 -27.77 3.62 6.10
CA CYS A 41 -27.23 3.34 4.79
C CYS A 41 -26.36 4.52 4.35
N VAL A 42 -25.10 4.25 3.99
CA VAL A 42 -24.12 5.25 3.62
C VAL A 42 -23.39 4.90 2.33
N THR A 43 -22.98 5.92 1.59
CA THR A 43 -21.97 5.82 0.53
C THR A 43 -20.68 6.45 1.03
N VAL A 44 -19.58 5.72 0.90
CA VAL A 44 -18.25 6.20 1.32
C VAL A 44 -17.26 6.01 0.20
N ASP A 45 -16.67 7.11 -0.24
CA ASP A 45 -15.59 7.09 -1.23
C ASP A 45 -14.25 6.82 -0.54
N GLY A 46 -13.38 6.10 -1.24
CA GLY A 46 -12.02 5.86 -0.77
C GLY A 46 -11.16 5.11 -1.78
N ILE A 47 -9.98 4.73 -1.32
CA ILE A 47 -9.02 3.93 -2.06
C ILE A 47 -8.95 2.55 -1.41
N ALA A 48 -9.40 1.52 -2.12
CA ALA A 48 -9.23 0.15 -1.72
C ALA A 48 -7.84 -0.35 -2.14
N TRP A 49 -7.01 -0.72 -1.17
CA TRP A 49 -5.68 -1.28 -1.41
C TRP A 49 -5.18 -2.07 -0.20
N ARG A 50 -4.53 -3.22 -0.43
CA ARG A 50 -3.89 -4.05 0.62
C ARG A 50 -4.80 -4.26 1.83
N ARG A 51 -6.02 -4.74 1.56
CA ARG A 51 -7.07 -5.05 2.53
C ARG A 51 -7.45 -3.85 3.39
N SER A 52 -7.41 -2.67 2.82
CA SER A 52 -7.74 -1.42 3.51
C SER A 52 -8.49 -0.47 2.60
N LEU A 53 -9.45 0.24 3.17
CA LEU A 53 -10.06 1.42 2.56
C LEU A 53 -9.41 2.65 3.19
N TYR A 54 -8.67 3.40 2.38
CA TYR A 54 -8.06 4.68 2.74
C TYR A 54 -8.95 5.84 2.28
N PRO A 55 -8.96 6.98 2.98
CA PRO A 55 -9.70 8.16 2.52
C PRO A 55 -9.08 8.77 1.26
N ASP A 56 -7.76 8.74 1.12
CA ASP A 56 -7.02 9.30 -0.01
C ASP A 56 -5.59 8.71 -0.10
N VAL A 57 -4.82 9.19 -1.09
CA VAL A 57 -3.41 8.79 -1.29
C VAL A 57 -2.52 9.28 -0.14
N ALA A 58 -2.78 10.48 0.41
CA ALA A 58 -1.98 11.03 1.50
C ALA A 58 -2.01 10.14 2.75
N ALA A 59 -3.18 9.55 3.06
CA ALA A 59 -3.35 8.58 4.14
C ALA A 59 -2.51 7.30 3.93
N ILE A 60 -2.34 6.84 2.68
CA ILE A 60 -1.45 5.70 2.38
C ILE A 60 0.00 6.04 2.74
N TYR A 61 0.46 7.22 2.37
CA TYR A 61 1.81 7.70 2.71
C TYR A 61 1.99 7.89 4.21
N ALA A 62 1.01 8.50 4.88
CA ALA A 62 1.03 8.74 6.32
C ALA A 62 1.14 7.42 7.12
N GLU A 63 0.40 6.37 6.73
CA GLU A 63 0.46 5.07 7.42
C GLU A 63 1.86 4.45 7.30
N ARG A 64 2.43 4.51 6.10
CA ARG A 64 3.76 3.93 5.82
C ARG A 64 4.89 4.64 6.57
N ARG A 65 4.65 5.86 7.04
CA ARG A 65 5.54 6.59 7.96
C ARG A 65 5.36 6.23 9.43
N GLY A 66 4.38 5.37 9.76
CA GLY A 66 4.00 5.07 11.15
C GLY A 66 3.07 6.12 11.77
N GLY A 67 2.51 7.03 10.96
CA GLY A 67 1.51 7.98 11.41
C GLY A 67 0.16 7.31 11.71
N PRO A 68 -0.66 7.85 12.63
CA PRO A 68 -2.00 7.34 12.86
C PRO A 68 -2.86 7.60 11.63
N VAL A 69 -3.42 6.54 11.05
CA VAL A 69 -4.29 6.65 9.87
C VAL A 69 -5.67 6.11 10.14
N LYS A 70 -6.67 6.91 9.76
CA LYS A 70 -8.07 6.55 9.80
C LYS A 70 -8.42 5.78 8.54
N ARG A 71 -8.38 4.45 8.64
CA ARG A 71 -8.75 3.51 7.58
C ARG A 71 -9.69 2.45 8.11
N ILE A 72 -10.39 1.78 7.19
CA ILE A 72 -11.20 0.60 7.49
C ILE A 72 -10.46 -0.61 6.93
N ALA A 73 -10.25 -1.66 7.73
CA ALA A 73 -9.69 -2.90 7.20
C ALA A 73 -10.78 -3.63 6.40
N LEU A 74 -10.43 -4.12 5.21
CA LEU A 74 -11.33 -4.88 4.37
C LEU A 74 -11.29 -6.35 4.76
N SER A 75 -12.45 -6.98 4.90
CA SER A 75 -12.56 -8.39 5.23
C SER A 75 -12.44 -9.24 3.96
N THR A 76 -11.94 -10.46 4.11
CA THR A 76 -11.82 -11.47 3.03
C THR A 76 -12.66 -12.71 3.30
N ARG A 77 -13.61 -12.65 4.24
CA ARG A 77 -14.53 -13.78 4.41
C ARG A 77 -15.35 -13.88 3.13
N ARG A 78 -15.08 -14.94 2.35
CA ARG A 78 -16.02 -15.43 1.35
C ARG A 78 -17.38 -15.62 2.06
N PRO A 79 -18.51 -15.12 1.54
CA PRO A 79 -19.80 -15.73 1.83
C PRO A 79 -19.69 -17.20 1.40
N ASP A 80 -20.60 -18.04 1.92
CA ASP A 80 -20.61 -19.49 1.75
C ASP A 80 -19.86 -19.95 0.48
N PRO A 81 -18.81 -20.80 0.58
CA PRO A 81 -18.09 -21.31 -0.60
C PRO A 81 -18.98 -22.02 -1.63
N LYS A 82 -20.27 -22.25 -1.32
CA LYS A 82 -21.31 -22.76 -2.22
C LYS A 82 -22.19 -21.70 -2.87
N ALA A 83 -22.11 -20.43 -2.45
CA ALA A 83 -22.82 -19.33 -3.10
C ALA A 83 -22.18 -19.09 -4.48
N PRO A 84 -22.92 -19.25 -5.58
CA PRO A 84 -22.39 -18.97 -6.91
C PRO A 84 -22.04 -17.48 -7.00
N ILE A 85 -20.88 -17.17 -7.61
CA ILE A 85 -20.61 -15.81 -8.05
C ILE A 85 -21.64 -15.53 -9.13
N GLU A 86 -22.62 -14.66 -8.86
CA GLU A 86 -23.52 -14.16 -9.89
C GLU A 86 -22.70 -13.30 -10.85
N VAL A 87 -22.26 -13.92 -11.94
CA VAL A 87 -21.65 -13.23 -13.08
C VAL A 87 -22.80 -12.84 -14.00
N SER A 88 -23.17 -11.57 -14.00
CA SER A 88 -24.06 -11.04 -15.03
C SER A 88 -23.37 -11.17 -16.39
N PRO A 89 -24.06 -11.67 -17.44
CA PRO A 89 -23.51 -11.75 -18.79
C PRO A 89 -23.19 -10.36 -19.38
N ASP A 90 -23.73 -9.28 -18.81
CA ASP A 90 -23.50 -7.90 -19.24
C ASP A 90 -22.34 -7.20 -18.51
N MET A 91 -21.65 -7.92 -17.62
CA MET A 91 -20.56 -7.37 -16.81
C MET A 91 -19.31 -7.12 -17.67
N THR A 92 -18.74 -5.92 -17.55
CA THR A 92 -17.46 -5.58 -18.19
C THR A 92 -16.29 -6.30 -17.50
N VAL A 93 -15.17 -6.46 -18.22
CA VAL A 93 -13.94 -7.06 -17.68
C VAL A 93 -13.44 -6.34 -16.41
N GLY A 94 -13.67 -5.02 -16.33
CA GLY A 94 -13.34 -4.23 -15.14
C GLY A 94 -14.22 -4.55 -13.94
N GLU A 95 -15.53 -4.67 -14.15
CA GLU A 95 -16.49 -5.01 -13.10
C GLU A 95 -16.26 -6.42 -12.54
N PHE A 96 -15.95 -7.39 -13.40
CA PHE A 96 -15.59 -8.74 -12.96
C PHE A 96 -14.29 -8.78 -12.14
N ALA A 97 -13.28 -8.01 -12.57
CA ALA A 97 -12.02 -7.90 -11.82
C ALA A 97 -12.25 -7.33 -10.41
N LEU A 98 -13.07 -6.29 -10.28
CA LEU A 98 -13.41 -5.71 -8.97
C LEU A 98 -14.14 -6.69 -8.07
N GLN A 99 -15.15 -7.40 -8.58
CA GLN A 99 -15.87 -8.40 -7.80
C GLN A 99 -14.94 -9.53 -7.36
N SER A 100 -13.98 -9.93 -8.19
CA SER A 100 -12.95 -10.91 -7.81
C SER A 100 -11.97 -10.38 -6.76
N GLU A 101 -11.60 -9.10 -6.84
CA GLU A 101 -10.67 -8.41 -5.93
C GLU A 101 -11.30 -8.06 -4.58
N GLN A 102 -12.62 -7.87 -4.52
CA GLN A 102 -13.36 -7.74 -3.26
C GLN A 102 -13.10 -8.94 -2.33
N TRP A 103 -12.96 -10.15 -2.91
CA TRP A 103 -12.68 -11.37 -2.14
C TRP A 103 -11.23 -11.49 -1.69
N THR A 104 -10.29 -10.94 -2.45
CA THR A 104 -8.87 -10.92 -2.08
C THR A 104 -8.50 -9.69 -1.26
N GLY A 105 -9.38 -8.71 -1.14
CA GLY A 105 -9.15 -7.48 -0.40
C GLY A 105 -8.31 -6.45 -1.15
N PHE A 106 -8.36 -6.42 -2.48
CA PHE A 106 -7.65 -5.43 -3.32
C PHE A 106 -6.12 -5.40 -3.06
N GLU A 107 -5.47 -6.56 -3.13
CA GLU A 107 -4.05 -6.70 -2.75
C GLU A 107 -3.07 -6.06 -3.76
N ALA A 108 -3.34 -6.22 -5.05
CA ALA A 108 -2.37 -5.93 -6.11
C ALA A 108 -2.45 -4.49 -6.61
N VAL A 109 -3.63 -4.01 -6.98
CA VAL A 109 -3.81 -2.70 -7.63
C VAL A 109 -4.71 -1.81 -6.78
N PRO A 110 -4.27 -0.59 -6.43
CA PRO A 110 -5.11 0.35 -5.71
C PRO A 110 -6.26 0.85 -6.60
N ARG A 111 -7.49 0.84 -6.06
CA ARG A 111 -8.71 1.24 -6.78
C ARG A 111 -9.44 2.35 -6.05
N ARG A 112 -9.92 3.36 -6.79
CA ARG A 112 -10.92 4.28 -6.23
C ARG A 112 -12.26 3.59 -6.24
N VAL A 113 -12.89 3.51 -5.08
CA VAL A 113 -14.19 2.85 -4.93
C VAL A 113 -15.15 3.74 -4.16
N THR A 114 -16.43 3.61 -4.49
CA THR A 114 -17.53 4.03 -3.63
C THR A 114 -18.08 2.77 -2.98
N VAL A 115 -18.09 2.72 -1.65
CA VAL A 115 -18.70 1.63 -0.89
C VAL A 115 -20.08 2.08 -0.44
N THR A 116 -21.11 1.42 -0.96
CA THR A 116 -22.51 1.65 -0.56
C THR A 116 -22.93 0.55 0.39
N GLY A 117 -23.32 0.89 1.61
CA GLY A 117 -23.61 -0.13 2.62
C GLY A 117 -24.21 0.39 3.92
N LYS A 118 -24.54 -0.53 4.82
CA LYS A 118 -25.02 -0.20 6.17
C LYS A 118 -23.84 -0.08 7.12
N ALA A 119 -23.75 1.06 7.82
CA ALA A 119 -22.78 1.25 8.89
C ALA A 119 -23.35 0.75 10.22
N GLY A 120 -22.55 0.05 11.03
CA GLY A 120 -23.02 -0.47 12.31
C GLY A 120 -21.95 -1.18 13.12
N ARG A 121 -22.27 -1.54 14.36
CA ARG A 121 -21.35 -2.28 15.23
C ARG A 121 -21.36 -3.75 14.92
N CYS A 122 -20.17 -4.33 14.78
CA CYS A 122 -20.00 -5.77 14.66
C CYS A 122 -20.21 -6.43 16.03
N ARG A 123 -21.15 -7.38 16.15
CA ARG A 123 -21.36 -8.16 17.38
C ARG A 123 -21.39 -9.65 17.06
N GLY A 124 -20.34 -10.38 17.42
CA GLY A 124 -20.31 -11.84 17.30
C GLY A 124 -20.40 -12.37 15.86
N GLY A 125 -19.92 -11.60 14.89
CA GLY A 125 -19.96 -11.98 13.47
C GLY A 125 -21.27 -11.66 12.74
N ALA A 126 -22.29 -11.12 13.43
CA ALA A 126 -23.52 -10.63 12.80
C ALA A 126 -23.71 -9.13 13.09
N MET A 127 -24.09 -8.38 12.06
CA MET A 127 -24.69 -7.05 12.26
C MET A 127 -26.12 -7.28 12.74
N ARG A 128 -26.61 -6.52 13.73
CA ARG A 128 -28.04 -6.59 14.09
C ARG A 128 -28.88 -6.14 12.89
N GLY A 129 -29.66 -7.04 12.28
CA GLY A 129 -30.62 -6.72 11.22
C GLY A 129 -30.61 -7.63 9.99
N GLY A 130 -29.61 -8.49 9.81
CA GLY A 130 -29.57 -9.44 8.69
C GLY A 130 -28.18 -10.05 8.55
N GLU A 131 -28.11 -11.31 8.12
CA GLU A 131 -26.85 -11.83 7.59
C GLU A 131 -26.53 -11.04 6.32
N PRO A 132 -25.33 -10.46 6.21
CA PRO A 132 -24.99 -9.71 5.01
C PRO A 132 -24.61 -10.66 3.88
N ASP A 133 -25.16 -10.43 2.70
CA ASP A 133 -24.76 -11.19 1.51
C ASP A 133 -23.28 -10.95 1.15
N GLN A 134 -22.68 -9.81 1.53
CA GLN A 134 -21.23 -9.53 1.40
C GLN A 134 -20.68 -8.61 2.50
N LEU A 135 -19.62 -9.04 3.21
CA LEU A 135 -18.93 -8.25 4.24
C LEU A 135 -17.68 -7.57 3.66
N ILE A 136 -17.73 -6.26 3.42
CA ILE A 136 -16.61 -5.53 2.79
C ILE A 136 -15.58 -4.97 3.79
N GLY A 137 -15.90 -4.63 5.05
CA GLY A 137 -14.84 -4.23 5.99
C GLY A 137 -15.22 -4.02 7.46
N TYR A 138 -14.21 -4.06 8.34
CA TYR A 138 -14.31 -3.78 9.78
C TYR A 138 -13.07 -3.02 10.27
N ARG A 139 -13.17 -2.33 11.42
CA ARG A 139 -12.05 -1.60 12.04
C ARG A 139 -10.99 -2.51 12.69
N SER A 140 -11.40 -3.67 13.24
CA SER A 140 -10.48 -4.69 13.80
C SER A 140 -11.13 -6.08 13.84
N PHE A 141 -10.41 -7.13 13.41
CA PHE A 141 -10.92 -8.52 13.42
C PHE A 141 -11.14 -9.01 14.84
N SER A 142 -10.22 -8.64 15.76
CA SER A 142 -10.32 -8.96 17.19
C SER A 142 -11.45 -8.21 17.90
N GLY A 143 -11.95 -7.11 17.31
CA GLY A 143 -13.11 -6.39 17.78
C GLY A 143 -14.42 -7.13 17.50
N CYS A 144 -14.55 -7.77 16.33
CA CYS A 144 -15.78 -8.46 15.93
C CYS A 144 -16.10 -9.72 16.76
N SER A 145 -15.07 -10.38 17.32
CA SER A 145 -15.22 -11.58 18.16
C SER A 145 -15.56 -11.28 19.62
N SER A 146 -15.50 -10.00 20.04
CA SER A 146 -15.80 -9.57 21.41
C SER A 146 -17.02 -8.65 21.45
N SER A 147 -17.73 -8.64 22.59
CA SER A 147 -18.99 -7.92 22.80
C SER A 147 -18.89 -6.38 22.76
N GLY A 148 -17.74 -5.83 22.37
CA GLY A 148 -17.45 -4.39 22.28
C GLY A 148 -16.83 -3.95 20.94
N GLY A 149 -17.02 -4.72 19.86
CA GLY A 149 -16.41 -4.46 18.56
C GLY A 149 -16.64 -3.07 17.96
N GLY A 150 -15.63 -2.56 17.27
CA GLY A 150 -15.70 -1.27 16.57
C GLY A 150 -16.66 -1.27 15.37
N MET A 151 -16.98 -0.07 14.88
CA MET A 151 -17.82 0.13 13.70
C MET A 151 -17.29 -0.63 12.47
N SER A 152 -18.24 -1.16 11.70
CA SER A 152 -18.04 -1.90 10.45
C SER A 152 -18.93 -1.32 9.36
N LEU A 153 -18.49 -1.50 8.12
CA LEU A 153 -19.24 -1.13 6.92
C LEU A 153 -19.48 -2.40 6.12
N VAL A 154 -20.74 -2.69 5.88
CA VAL A 154 -21.18 -3.85 5.11
C VAL A 154 -21.91 -3.33 3.89
N GLY A 155 -21.41 -3.64 2.70
CA GLY A 155 -21.90 -3.02 1.49
C GLY A 155 -21.31 -3.63 0.24
N VAL A 156 -21.54 -2.97 -0.90
CA VAL A 156 -20.96 -3.30 -2.20
C VAL A 156 -20.00 -2.17 -2.59
N ALA A 157 -18.82 -2.52 -3.11
CA ALA A 157 -17.85 -1.57 -3.61
C ALA A 157 -17.97 -1.44 -5.14
N THR A 158 -18.16 -0.23 -5.63
CA THR A 158 -18.20 0.08 -7.07
C THR A 158 -16.98 0.93 -7.44
N GLU A 159 -16.27 0.62 -8.53
CA GLU A 159 -15.13 1.43 -8.98
C GLU A 159 -15.58 2.79 -9.50
N VAL A 160 -14.82 3.81 -9.14
CA VAL A 160 -15.00 5.16 -9.65
C VAL A 160 -14.03 5.34 -10.81
N ALA A 161 -14.55 5.41 -12.03
CA ALA A 161 -13.74 5.49 -13.26
C ALA A 161 -12.93 6.80 -13.42
N ALA A 162 -13.12 7.78 -12.53
CA ALA A 162 -12.71 9.16 -12.79
C ALA A 162 -11.19 9.39 -12.79
N PHE A 163 -10.39 8.69 -11.97
CA PHE A 163 -8.94 8.94 -11.90
C PHE A 163 -8.13 7.72 -11.39
N PRO A 164 -7.00 7.36 -12.03
CA PRO A 164 -6.14 6.30 -11.54
C PRO A 164 -5.54 6.66 -10.16
N VAL A 165 -5.39 5.68 -9.29
CA VAL A 165 -4.64 5.85 -8.04
C VAL A 165 -3.15 5.75 -8.37
N THR A 166 -2.44 6.84 -8.20
CA THR A 166 -1.02 6.95 -8.53
C THR A 166 -0.24 7.45 -7.32
N ARG A 167 1.06 7.15 -7.29
CA ARG A 167 1.97 7.66 -6.26
C ARG A 167 2.03 9.19 -6.26
N LEU A 168 2.43 9.77 -5.14
CA LEU A 168 2.75 11.19 -5.08
C LEU A 168 4.18 11.41 -5.62
N THR A 169 4.36 12.50 -6.35
CA THR A 169 5.70 12.97 -6.74
C THR A 169 6.22 13.96 -5.70
N PRO A 170 7.53 14.29 -5.70
CA PRO A 170 8.06 15.37 -4.87
C PRO A 170 7.32 16.71 -5.01
N ALA A 171 6.69 16.98 -6.17
CA ALA A 171 5.95 18.21 -6.41
C ALA A 171 4.51 18.17 -5.86
N ASP A 172 3.93 16.99 -5.71
CA ASP A 172 2.53 16.81 -5.30
C ASP A 172 2.39 16.47 -3.81
N ALA A 173 3.48 16.07 -3.16
CA ALA A 173 3.49 15.70 -1.75
C ALA A 173 3.70 16.91 -0.85
N THR A 174 2.91 16.99 0.22
CA THR A 174 3.21 17.91 1.31
C THR A 174 4.47 17.44 2.05
N PRO A 175 5.28 18.36 2.63
CA PRO A 175 6.56 18.00 3.26
C PRO A 175 6.47 16.93 4.36
N ASP A 176 5.34 16.88 5.08
CA ASP A 176 5.03 15.91 6.12
C ASP A 176 4.70 14.50 5.59
N LEU A 177 4.53 14.32 4.27
CA LEU A 177 4.38 13.01 3.63
C LEU A 177 5.69 12.49 3.03
N ILE A 178 6.69 13.35 2.84
CA ILE A 178 7.99 12.98 2.31
C ILE A 178 8.78 12.24 3.40
N GLY A 179 8.96 10.93 3.21
CA GLY A 179 9.69 10.04 4.11
C GLY A 179 11.17 9.84 3.72
N LEU A 180 11.57 10.35 2.57
CA LEU A 180 12.93 10.25 2.02
C LEU A 180 13.43 11.64 1.66
N SER A 181 14.60 12.04 2.19
CA SER A 181 15.29 13.25 1.75
C SER A 181 16.72 12.93 1.31
N PRO A 182 17.28 13.71 0.37
CA PRO A 182 18.70 13.59 0.04
C PRO A 182 19.57 13.66 1.28
N LEU A 183 20.58 12.77 1.37
CA LEU A 183 21.60 12.88 2.40
C LEU A 183 22.34 14.21 2.25
N ALA A 184 22.63 14.82 3.39
CA ALA A 184 23.32 16.10 3.43
C ALA A 184 24.75 15.95 2.87
N PRO A 185 25.22 16.84 1.98
CA PRO A 185 26.57 16.76 1.42
C PRO A 185 27.69 16.69 2.47
N GLU A 186 27.47 17.33 3.62
CA GLU A 186 28.39 17.39 4.76
C GLU A 186 28.34 16.16 5.68
N SER A 187 27.39 15.25 5.48
CA SER A 187 27.27 14.02 6.28
C SER A 187 28.49 13.11 6.07
N VAL A 188 28.98 12.50 7.16
CA VAL A 188 30.05 11.49 7.12
C VAL A 188 29.62 10.25 6.34
N TRP A 189 28.31 10.02 6.19
CA TRP A 189 27.74 8.89 5.48
C TRP A 189 27.68 9.08 3.96
N THR A 190 27.50 10.32 3.50
CA THR A 190 27.39 10.65 2.07
C THR A 190 28.52 10.07 1.23
N PRO A 191 29.82 10.28 1.53
CA PRO A 191 30.90 9.70 0.74
C PRO A 191 30.96 8.16 0.84
N ARG A 192 30.55 7.56 1.96
CA ARG A 192 30.51 6.10 2.13
C ARG A 192 29.44 5.49 1.24
N PHE A 193 28.22 5.98 1.32
CA PHE A 193 27.12 5.53 0.46
C PHE A 193 27.39 5.80 -1.02
N ALA A 194 28.05 6.90 -1.37
CA ALA A 194 28.48 7.15 -2.75
C ALA A 194 29.44 6.06 -3.26
N ALA A 195 30.44 5.68 -2.46
CA ALA A 195 31.38 4.62 -2.84
C ALA A 195 30.70 3.24 -2.95
N ALA A 196 29.81 2.89 -2.02
CA ALA A 196 29.03 1.65 -2.12
C ALA A 196 28.09 1.67 -3.33
N ALA A 197 27.46 2.81 -3.63
CA ALA A 197 26.63 3.00 -4.81
C ALA A 197 27.43 2.73 -6.09
N ASP A 198 28.63 3.29 -6.21
CA ASP A 198 29.49 3.08 -7.39
C ASP A 198 29.88 1.60 -7.54
N ALA A 199 30.22 0.92 -6.43
CA ALA A 199 30.51 -0.51 -6.42
C ALA A 199 29.30 -1.36 -6.85
N VAL A 200 28.12 -1.06 -6.33
CA VAL A 200 26.86 -1.75 -6.70
C VAL A 200 26.55 -1.50 -8.18
N PHE A 201 26.59 -0.25 -8.64
CA PHE A 201 26.26 0.09 -10.02
C PHE A 201 27.19 -0.63 -11.00
N ALA A 202 28.51 -0.61 -10.76
CA ALA A 202 29.49 -1.30 -11.60
C ALA A 202 29.27 -2.83 -11.60
N ALA A 203 28.94 -3.41 -10.45
CA ALA A 203 28.65 -4.85 -10.34
C ALA A 203 27.38 -5.24 -11.10
N LEU A 204 26.29 -4.47 -10.97
CA LEU A 204 25.04 -4.70 -11.70
C LEU A 204 25.22 -4.48 -13.21
N ALA A 205 25.91 -3.42 -13.63
CA ALA A 205 26.19 -3.09 -15.02
C ALA A 205 26.99 -4.19 -15.74
N SER A 206 27.82 -4.94 -15.00
CA SER A 206 28.55 -6.06 -15.57
C SER A 206 27.67 -7.24 -16.00
N GLY A 207 26.44 -7.33 -15.50
CA GLY A 207 25.51 -8.44 -15.73
C GLY A 207 25.94 -9.77 -15.12
N LYS A 208 27.08 -9.81 -14.41
CA LYS A 208 27.76 -11.03 -13.95
C LYS A 208 27.40 -11.37 -12.51
N PRO A 209 26.71 -12.50 -12.23
CA PRO A 209 26.32 -12.90 -10.87
C PRO A 209 27.47 -12.94 -9.86
N GLU A 210 28.66 -13.36 -10.29
CA GLU A 210 29.86 -13.40 -9.45
C GLU A 210 30.30 -12.02 -8.95
N ARG A 211 29.90 -10.93 -9.63
CA ARG A 211 30.22 -9.55 -9.23
C ARG A 211 29.18 -8.95 -8.29
N TRP A 212 27.90 -9.17 -8.54
CA TRP A 212 26.85 -8.55 -7.72
C TRP A 212 26.41 -9.41 -6.53
N LYS A 213 26.35 -10.75 -6.63
CA LYS A 213 25.89 -11.62 -5.52
C LYS A 213 26.58 -11.33 -4.19
N PRO A 214 27.92 -11.15 -4.12
CA PRO A 214 28.60 -10.84 -2.85
C PRO A 214 28.09 -9.56 -2.18
N LEU A 215 27.70 -8.55 -2.98
CA LEU A 215 27.21 -7.26 -2.48
C LEU A 215 25.78 -7.33 -1.94
N PHE A 216 25.00 -8.31 -2.37
CA PHE A 216 23.60 -8.52 -1.97
C PHE A 216 23.44 -9.64 -0.94
N GLY A 217 24.49 -10.01 -0.21
CA GLY A 217 24.44 -11.03 0.86
C GLY A 217 25.18 -12.33 0.56
N GLY A 218 25.74 -12.46 -0.64
CA GLY A 218 26.64 -13.55 -1.01
C GLY A 218 26.01 -14.93 -0.75
N PRO A 219 26.73 -15.88 -0.13
CA PRO A 219 26.20 -17.23 0.11
C PRO A 219 25.05 -17.27 1.12
N TRP A 220 24.82 -16.18 1.87
CA TRP A 220 23.80 -16.10 2.92
C TRP A 220 22.49 -15.48 2.44
N LEU A 221 22.44 -14.99 1.20
CA LEU A 221 21.19 -14.51 0.61
C LEU A 221 20.35 -15.72 0.16
N ALA A 222 19.05 -15.69 0.45
CA ALA A 222 18.14 -16.75 0.04
C ALA A 222 18.12 -16.87 -1.50
N SER A 223 17.97 -18.10 -2.00
CA SER A 223 17.94 -18.36 -3.45
C SER A 223 16.85 -17.56 -4.16
N ALA A 224 15.71 -17.33 -3.50
CA ALA A 224 14.61 -16.51 -4.00
C ALA A 224 15.03 -15.04 -4.25
N ASP A 225 15.81 -14.45 -3.34
CA ASP A 225 16.28 -13.08 -3.50
C ASP A 225 17.33 -12.96 -4.63
N HIS A 226 18.21 -13.96 -4.77
CA HIS A 226 19.13 -14.04 -5.92
C HIS A 226 18.37 -14.12 -7.25
N GLN A 227 17.33 -14.96 -7.32
CA GLN A 227 16.48 -15.07 -8.50
C GLN A 227 15.73 -13.76 -8.78
N ARG A 228 15.26 -13.06 -7.74
CA ARG A 228 14.58 -11.77 -7.87
C ARG A 228 15.50 -10.71 -8.47
N ILE A 229 16.73 -10.58 -7.97
CA ILE A 229 17.71 -9.64 -8.54
C ILE A 229 18.03 -10.00 -9.99
N ALA A 230 18.26 -11.28 -10.28
CA ALA A 230 18.51 -11.73 -11.66
C ALA A 230 17.32 -11.45 -12.58
N ALA A 231 16.08 -11.62 -12.11
CA ALA A 231 14.88 -11.30 -12.86
C ALA A 231 14.79 -9.79 -13.15
N LEU A 232 15.04 -8.94 -12.15
CA LEU A 232 15.04 -7.48 -12.31
C LEU A 232 16.08 -6.98 -13.31
N LEU A 233 17.26 -7.61 -13.36
CA LEU A 233 18.30 -7.26 -14.34
C LEU A 233 18.00 -7.73 -15.76
N ASN A 234 17.24 -8.82 -15.90
CA ASN A 234 16.89 -9.41 -17.20
C ASN A 234 15.56 -8.91 -17.77
N ASP A 235 14.67 -8.38 -16.93
CA ASP A 235 13.40 -7.83 -17.36
C ASP A 235 13.62 -6.61 -18.27
N LYS A 236 13.05 -6.69 -19.48
CA LYS A 236 13.14 -5.62 -20.48
C LYS A 236 12.38 -4.36 -20.06
N LYS A 237 11.43 -4.49 -19.14
CA LYS A 237 10.58 -3.39 -18.65
C LYS A 237 11.04 -2.86 -17.30
N ALA A 238 12.00 -3.51 -16.64
CA ALA A 238 12.54 -3.05 -15.36
C ALA A 238 13.40 -1.79 -15.54
N PRO A 239 13.37 -0.86 -14.57
CA PRO A 239 14.07 0.42 -14.66
C PRO A 239 15.60 0.26 -14.73
N PHE A 240 16.16 -0.80 -14.13
CA PHE A 240 17.60 -1.07 -14.16
C PHE A 240 18.16 -1.19 -15.58
N ARG A 241 17.38 -1.69 -16.54
CA ARG A 241 17.86 -1.86 -17.92
C ARG A 241 18.24 -0.53 -18.58
N ALA A 242 17.40 0.48 -18.42
CA ALA A 242 17.62 1.79 -19.03
C ALA A 242 18.78 2.52 -18.31
N VAL A 243 18.71 2.51 -16.98
CA VAL A 243 19.72 3.11 -16.10
C VAL A 243 21.12 2.55 -16.34
N LEU A 244 21.31 1.22 -16.37
CA LEU A 244 22.62 0.59 -16.50
C LEU A 244 23.25 0.76 -17.89
N ARG A 245 22.47 1.22 -18.88
CA ARG A 245 22.95 1.54 -20.23
C ARG A 245 23.22 3.02 -20.44
N SER A 246 22.78 3.87 -19.52
CA SER A 246 23.03 5.29 -19.59
C SER A 246 24.52 5.56 -19.34
N GLU A 247 25.12 6.42 -20.15
CA GLU A 247 26.50 6.86 -19.95
C GLU A 247 26.66 7.73 -18.70
N ARG A 248 25.59 8.46 -18.34
CA ARG A 248 25.58 9.44 -17.23
C ARG A 248 24.25 9.38 -16.48
N PRO A 249 23.94 8.28 -15.77
CA PRO A 249 22.75 8.23 -14.95
C PRO A 249 22.86 9.27 -13.83
N SER A 250 21.77 10.01 -13.61
CA SER A 250 21.61 10.81 -12.40
C SER A 250 21.54 9.87 -11.20
N ARG A 251 22.15 10.25 -10.07
CA ARG A 251 22.13 9.49 -8.82
C ARG A 251 21.61 10.37 -7.69
N ALA A 252 20.78 9.79 -6.82
CA ALA A 252 20.39 10.39 -5.55
C ALA A 252 20.54 9.37 -4.42
N ILE A 253 20.95 9.85 -3.25
CA ILE A 253 21.14 9.04 -2.03
C ILE A 253 20.21 9.61 -0.98
N PHE A 254 19.28 8.82 -0.48
CA PHE A 254 18.23 9.24 0.44
C PHE A 254 18.42 8.63 1.82
N GLY A 255 18.33 9.48 2.84
CA GLY A 255 18.15 9.06 4.23
C GLY A 255 16.67 8.89 4.58
N TRP A 256 16.41 8.23 5.70
CA TRP A 256 15.07 7.94 6.20
C TRP A 256 14.57 9.01 7.16
N HIS A 257 13.29 9.35 7.04
CA HIS A 257 12.59 10.19 8.01
C HIS A 257 11.24 9.59 8.37
N PHE A 258 11.13 9.03 9.57
CA PHE A 258 9.87 8.46 10.02
C PHE A 258 8.87 9.55 10.46
N TYR A 259 9.34 10.63 11.10
CA TYR A 259 8.49 11.67 11.69
C TYR A 259 8.89 13.10 11.27
N GLY A 260 8.36 13.57 10.13
CA GLY A 260 8.67 14.89 9.59
C GLY A 260 10.14 15.05 9.12
N PRO A 261 10.53 16.24 8.61
CA PRO A 261 11.93 16.53 8.33
C PRO A 261 12.77 16.51 9.62
N PRO A 262 14.00 15.99 9.60
CA PRO A 262 14.80 15.77 10.80
C PRO A 262 15.23 17.10 11.42
N SER A 263 15.21 17.18 12.76
CA SER A 263 15.80 18.32 13.46
C SER A 263 17.33 18.36 13.27
N ALA A 264 17.97 19.48 13.61
CA ALA A 264 19.43 19.55 13.60
C ALA A 264 20.06 18.52 14.56
N ALA A 265 19.41 18.24 15.68
CA ALA A 265 19.86 17.23 16.64
C ALA A 265 19.73 15.81 16.09
N ASP A 266 18.64 15.48 15.40
CA ASP A 266 18.45 14.16 14.77
C ASP A 266 19.47 13.92 13.67
N ARG A 267 19.80 14.96 12.90
CA ARG A 267 20.88 14.90 11.91
C ARG A 267 22.21 14.59 12.58
N LEU A 268 22.59 15.34 13.61
CA LEU A 268 23.84 15.11 14.33
C LEU A 268 23.91 13.72 14.99
N ALA A 269 22.80 13.25 15.57
CA ALA A 269 22.72 11.91 16.15
C ALA A 269 22.86 10.80 15.10
N SER A 270 22.44 11.04 13.86
CA SER A 270 22.61 10.09 12.75
C SER A 270 24.08 10.00 12.32
N GLU A 271 24.85 11.09 12.43
CA GLU A 271 26.28 11.12 12.08
C GLU A 271 27.16 10.26 13.00
N THR A 272 26.71 9.99 14.23
CA THR A 272 27.49 9.24 15.24
C THR A 272 27.10 7.77 15.36
N GLN A 273 26.14 7.28 14.57
CA GLN A 273 25.70 5.90 14.66
C GLN A 273 26.76 4.91 14.18
N GLU A 274 26.77 3.70 14.72
CA GLU A 274 27.63 2.62 14.22
C GLU A 274 27.04 1.91 13.00
N ASN A 275 25.73 2.08 12.77
CA ASN A 275 25.03 1.51 11.63
C ASN A 275 24.27 2.64 10.94
N ALA A 276 24.21 2.57 9.62
CA ALA A 276 23.49 3.55 8.83
C ALA A 276 22.81 2.88 7.64
N GLU A 277 21.75 3.49 7.15
CA GLU A 277 20.99 2.98 6.04
C GLU A 277 20.59 4.10 5.10
N ALA A 278 20.69 3.84 3.80
CA ALA A 278 20.24 4.77 2.78
C ALA A 278 19.61 4.03 1.59
N LEU A 279 18.68 4.71 0.94
CA LEU A 279 18.17 4.30 -0.36
C LEU A 279 18.95 5.03 -1.45
N VAL A 280 19.60 4.31 -2.34
CA VAL A 280 20.32 4.87 -3.48
C VAL A 280 19.49 4.62 -4.74
N CYS A 281 19.20 5.68 -5.48
CA CYS A 281 18.46 5.60 -6.73
C CYS A 281 19.26 6.19 -7.89
N TRP A 282 19.06 5.62 -9.07
CA TRP A 282 19.59 6.09 -10.32
C TRP A 282 18.47 6.31 -11.33
N SER A 283 18.67 7.25 -12.26
CA SER A 283 17.75 7.51 -13.36
C SER A 283 18.53 7.93 -14.60
N ASP A 284 18.10 7.48 -15.76
CA ASP A 284 18.60 7.93 -17.06
C ASP A 284 17.88 9.19 -17.57
N ARG A 285 16.90 9.69 -16.82
CA ARG A 285 16.07 10.84 -17.22
C ARG A 285 16.70 12.17 -16.82
N ALA A 286 16.61 13.15 -17.71
CA ALA A 286 17.04 14.53 -17.43
C ALA A 286 16.22 15.20 -16.32
N ASP A 287 14.95 14.79 -16.13
CA ASP A 287 14.04 15.35 -15.14
C ASP A 287 13.95 14.52 -13.84
N ALA A 288 14.97 13.70 -13.56
CA ALA A 288 14.99 12.77 -12.43
C ALA A 288 14.70 13.43 -11.07
N ALA A 289 15.15 14.67 -10.86
CA ALA A 289 14.90 15.43 -9.63
C ALA A 289 13.41 15.58 -9.29
N ARG A 290 12.53 15.62 -10.30
CA ARG A 290 11.07 15.71 -10.13
C ARG A 290 10.40 14.35 -9.94
N LEU A 291 11.17 13.28 -10.06
CA LEU A 291 10.65 11.94 -10.21
C LEU A 291 11.08 11.00 -9.11
N TRP A 292 12.07 11.34 -8.30
CA TRP A 292 12.57 10.48 -7.23
C TRP A 292 11.46 9.94 -6.31
N PRO A 293 11.67 8.74 -5.73
CA PRO A 293 10.75 8.20 -4.74
C PRO A 293 10.73 9.12 -3.52
N ILE A 294 9.54 9.35 -2.95
CA ILE A 294 9.38 10.14 -1.71
C ILE A 294 9.19 9.26 -0.48
N ALA A 295 8.88 7.99 -0.69
CA ALA A 295 8.79 6.95 0.33
C ALA A 295 9.45 5.67 -0.18
N ALA A 296 9.94 4.82 0.73
CA ALA A 296 10.68 3.63 0.32
C ALA A 296 9.85 2.59 -0.42
N PHE A 297 8.54 2.53 -0.17
CA PHE A 297 7.68 1.65 -0.94
C PHE A 297 7.53 2.11 -2.42
N ASP A 298 7.83 3.37 -2.74
CA ASP A 298 7.92 3.84 -4.13
C ASP A 298 9.18 3.34 -4.84
N ALA A 299 10.17 2.86 -4.09
CA ALA A 299 11.46 2.37 -4.58
C ALA A 299 11.45 0.89 -4.98
N ASP A 300 10.26 0.35 -5.25
CA ASP A 300 9.99 -1.05 -5.54
C ASP A 300 10.58 -1.59 -6.85
N ASN A 301 11.12 -0.72 -7.71
CA ASN A 301 11.64 -1.08 -9.02
C ASN A 301 10.61 -1.76 -9.95
N ALA A 302 9.32 -1.50 -9.74
CA ALA A 302 8.27 -2.01 -10.63
C ALA A 302 8.49 -1.55 -12.09
N PRO A 303 8.00 -2.31 -13.08
CA PRO A 303 8.01 -1.87 -14.47
C PRO A 303 7.37 -0.48 -14.65
N GLY A 304 8.06 0.39 -15.39
CA GLY A 304 7.60 1.77 -15.64
C GLY A 304 8.10 2.81 -14.64
N ARG A 305 8.78 2.42 -13.54
CA ARG A 305 9.45 3.38 -12.66
C ARG A 305 10.47 4.22 -13.44
N PRO A 306 10.54 5.54 -13.22
CA PRO A 306 11.52 6.41 -13.88
C PRO A 306 12.92 6.35 -13.25
N TYR A 307 13.11 5.48 -12.26
CA TYR A 307 14.33 5.30 -11.50
C TYR A 307 14.50 3.83 -11.10
N ALA A 308 15.72 3.42 -10.84
CA ALA A 308 16.07 2.14 -10.23
C ALA A 308 16.76 2.38 -8.90
N CYS A 309 16.36 1.68 -7.85
CA CYS A 309 16.83 1.90 -6.49
C CYS A 309 17.33 0.62 -5.82
N VAL A 310 18.30 0.78 -4.94
CA VAL A 310 18.78 -0.24 -3.99
C VAL A 310 18.85 0.38 -2.60
N ARG A 311 18.59 -0.45 -1.59
CA ARG A 311 18.80 -0.09 -0.19
C ARG A 311 20.18 -0.56 0.23
N ILE A 312 20.97 0.28 0.89
CA ILE A 312 22.31 -0.08 1.37
C ILE A 312 22.32 0.09 2.89
N THR A 313 22.75 -0.95 3.60
CA THR A 313 22.97 -0.91 5.06
C THR A 313 24.46 -0.99 5.35
N TYR A 314 24.96 -0.09 6.17
CA TYR A 314 26.31 -0.11 6.74
C TYR A 314 26.28 -0.63 8.18
N SER A 315 27.35 -1.33 8.55
CA SER A 315 27.68 -1.66 9.93
C SER A 315 29.18 -1.44 10.21
N MET A 316 29.48 -0.72 11.28
CA MET A 316 30.82 -0.37 11.74
C MET A 316 31.34 -1.30 12.85
N GLY A 317 31.08 -2.60 12.74
CA GLY A 317 31.59 -3.60 13.68
C GLY A 317 33.13 -3.62 13.71
N ASN A 318 33.72 -3.58 14.92
CA ASN A 318 35.17 -3.63 15.15
C ASN A 318 35.98 -2.57 14.36
N GLY A 319 35.39 -1.41 14.06
CA GLY A 319 36.04 -0.31 13.34
C GLY A 319 36.27 -0.56 11.84
N LYS A 320 35.75 -1.67 11.27
CA LYS A 320 35.82 -1.95 9.83
C LYS A 320 34.44 -1.78 9.20
N PRO A 321 34.25 -0.81 8.28
CA PRO A 321 32.98 -0.65 7.60
C PRO A 321 32.68 -1.89 6.76
N SER A 322 31.55 -2.53 7.06
CA SER A 322 30.94 -3.54 6.20
C SER A 322 29.59 -3.01 5.71
N TRP A 323 29.19 -3.40 4.51
CA TRP A 323 27.90 -2.99 3.98
C TRP A 323 27.29 -4.07 3.10
N ARG A 324 25.98 -3.97 2.90
CA ARG A 324 25.20 -4.85 2.03
C ARG A 324 24.13 -4.06 1.31
N ALA A 325 23.89 -4.41 0.05
CA ALA A 325 22.79 -3.90 -0.74
C ALA A 325 21.59 -4.86 -0.74
N TYR A 326 20.41 -4.29 -0.91
CA TYR A 326 19.14 -5.00 -1.04
C TYR A 326 18.34 -4.34 -2.16
N VAL A 327 17.46 -5.12 -2.77
CA VAL A 327 16.48 -4.61 -3.73
C VAL A 327 15.11 -4.78 -3.11
N GLU A 328 14.33 -3.71 -3.10
CA GLU A 328 12.95 -3.76 -2.62
C GLU A 328 12.09 -4.66 -3.50
N GLU A 329 11.05 -5.24 -2.91
CA GLU A 329 10.13 -6.10 -3.65
C GLU A 329 9.30 -5.28 -4.64
N PRO A 330 9.25 -5.70 -5.92
CA PRO A 330 8.40 -5.06 -6.93
C PRO A 330 6.93 -5.07 -6.59
N GLY A 331 6.24 -3.98 -6.94
CA GLY A 331 4.81 -3.81 -6.72
C GLY A 331 4.45 -3.46 -5.28
N SER A 332 5.42 -3.01 -4.48
CA SER A 332 5.14 -2.54 -3.13
C SER A 332 4.53 -1.15 -3.09
N GLY A 333 4.68 -0.35 -4.15
CA GLY A 333 4.16 1.01 -4.21
C GLY A 333 3.07 1.28 -5.22
N LEU A 334 2.55 2.51 -5.14
CA LEU A 334 1.48 2.97 -6.03
C LEU A 334 2.02 3.16 -7.46
N PRO A 335 1.19 2.97 -8.50
CA PRO A 335 1.56 3.19 -9.89
C PRO A 335 2.10 4.60 -10.17
N GLU A 336 2.96 4.71 -11.18
CA GLU A 336 3.41 6.03 -11.67
C GLU A 336 2.25 6.85 -12.26
N PRO A 337 2.22 8.18 -12.06
CA PRO A 337 1.33 9.07 -12.79
C PRO A 337 1.54 8.93 -14.31
N LYS A 338 0.45 8.82 -15.07
CA LYS A 338 0.52 8.90 -16.54
C LYS A 338 0.99 10.31 -16.92
N ARG A 339 1.94 10.39 -17.84
CA ARG A 339 2.41 11.64 -18.44
C ARG A 339 1.83 11.79 -19.83
#